data_AF-A0A8I0H972-F1
#
_entry.id   AF-A0A8I0H972-F1
#
_cell.length_a   1.000
_cell.length_b   1.000
_cell.length_c   1.000
_cell.angle_alpha   90.00
_cell.angle_beta   90.00
_cell.angle_gamma   90.00
#
_symmetry.space_group_name_H-M   'P 1'
#
loop_
_entity.id
_entity.type
_entity.pdbx_description
1 polymer ?
#
loop_
_entity_poly.entity_id
_entity_poly.type
_entity_poly.pdbx_seq_one_letter_code
_entity_poly.pdbx_strand_id
1 'polypeptide(L)'
;MISDHISTFVPSPLICSYYNKLGVRFPDMTHVYDVELNSYIREAFAENDIDFRSGVYIQVTGPQYETPAEIRMFAGMGADAVGMSTVC
;
A
#
# COMPACT_ATOMS: atom_id res chain seq x y z
N MET A 1 3.55 1.54 9.59
CA MET A 1 4.04 2.14 8.34
C MET A 1 3.79 1.16 7.20
N ILE A 2 3.36 1.66 6.05
CA ILE A 2 3.17 0.83 4.86
C ILE A 2 4.51 0.72 4.16
N SER A 3 5.05 -0.50 4.03
CA SER A 3 6.31 -0.74 3.29
C SER A 3 6.07 -1.09 1.83
N ASP A 4 4.92 -1.67 1.53
CA ASP A 4 4.51 -2.02 0.16
C ASP A 4 2.98 -2.17 0.10
N HIS A 5 2.42 -2.34 -1.10
CA HIS A 5 1.00 -2.58 -1.25
C HIS A 5 0.61 -3.63 -2.28
N ILE A 6 -0.61 -4.13 -2.16
CA ILE A 6 -1.31 -4.96 -3.14
C ILE A 6 -2.58 -4.24 -3.59
N SER A 7 -2.69 -3.93 -4.88
CA SER A 7 -3.80 -3.17 -5.47
C SER A 7 -4.63 -3.96 -6.48
N THR A 8 -4.38 -5.26 -6.64
CA THR A 8 -5.01 -6.11 -7.67
C THR A 8 -6.54 -6.15 -7.61
N PHE A 9 -7.14 -5.81 -6.46
CA PHE A 9 -8.58 -5.84 -6.23
C PHE A 9 -9.29 -4.52 -6.53
N VAL A 10 -8.54 -3.47 -6.93
CA VAL A 10 -9.09 -2.15 -7.26
C VAL A 10 -8.65 -1.71 -8.66
N PRO A 11 -9.48 -0.96 -9.41
CA PRO A 11 -9.09 -0.45 -10.71
C PRO A 11 -8.00 0.62 -10.56
N SER A 12 -6.97 0.57 -11.41
CA SER A 12 -5.92 1.61 -11.42
C SER A 12 -6.47 2.97 -11.92
N PRO A 13 -6.10 4.09 -11.27
CA PRO A 13 -6.49 5.45 -11.67
C PRO A 13 -5.81 5.89 -12.97
N LEU A 14 -4.76 5.18 -13.39
CA LEU A 14 -4.04 5.43 -14.63
C LEU A 14 -4.74 4.81 -15.85
N ILE A 15 -5.86 4.11 -15.65
CA ILE A 15 -6.76 3.64 -16.72
C ILE A 15 -7.53 4.84 -17.29
N CYS A 16 -6.86 5.63 -18.10
CA CYS A 16 -7.41 6.77 -18.81
C CYS A 16 -6.56 7.11 -20.04
N SER A 17 -6.98 8.14 -20.79
CA SER A 17 -6.17 8.73 -21.86
C SER A 17 -4.86 9.27 -21.29
N TYR A 18 -3.74 8.90 -21.89
CA TYR A 18 -2.43 9.30 -21.40
C TYR A 18 -2.25 10.82 -21.46
N TYR A 19 -1.96 11.44 -20.31
CA TYR A 19 -1.67 12.85 -20.18
C TYR A 19 -0.20 13.06 -19.78
N ASN A 20 0.64 13.25 -20.79
CA ASN A 20 2.10 13.26 -20.68
C ASN A 20 2.69 14.32 -19.74
N LYS A 21 1.92 15.32 -19.31
CA LYS A 21 2.38 16.34 -18.36
C LYS A 21 2.45 15.83 -16.91
N LEU A 22 1.76 14.74 -16.58
CA LEU A 22 1.72 14.20 -15.21
C LEU A 22 2.77 13.11 -14.95
N GLY A 23 3.43 12.59 -15.98
CA GLY A 23 4.43 11.55 -15.83
C GLY A 23 4.45 10.59 -17.02
N VAL A 24 5.09 9.45 -16.80
CA VAL A 24 5.21 8.37 -17.80
C VAL A 24 3.94 7.53 -17.88
N ARG A 25 3.73 6.85 -19.03
CA ARG A 25 2.55 5.98 -19.21
C ARG A 25 2.59 4.73 -18.33
N PHE A 26 3.78 4.19 -18.10
CA PHE A 26 4.01 2.98 -17.32
C PHE A 26 5.01 3.31 -16.22
N PRO A 27 4.55 3.81 -15.06
CA PRO A 27 5.43 4.13 -13.94
C PRO A 27 6.01 2.85 -13.33
N ASP A 28 7.25 2.96 -12.86
CA ASP A 28 7.88 1.92 -12.05
C ASP A 28 7.30 1.91 -10.64
N MET A 29 7.03 0.72 -10.12
CA MET A 29 6.45 0.48 -8.78
C MET A 29 7.45 -0.25 -7.86
N THR A 30 8.74 -0.31 -8.21
CA THR A 30 9.77 -0.95 -7.37
C THR A 30 9.97 -0.22 -6.04
N HIS A 31 9.85 1.12 -6.04
CA HIS A 31 10.01 1.98 -4.87
C HIS A 31 8.87 3.00 -4.76
N VAL A 32 7.64 2.50 -4.57
CA VAL A 32 6.45 3.35 -4.42
C VAL A 32 6.49 4.17 -3.14
N TYR A 33 6.97 3.55 -2.06
CA TYR A 33 7.16 4.19 -0.77
C TYR A 33 8.62 4.61 -0.64
N ASP A 34 8.84 5.90 -0.42
CA ASP A 34 10.18 6.49 -0.36
C ASP A 34 11.03 5.84 0.74
N VAL A 35 12.19 5.31 0.35
CA VAL A 35 13.08 4.53 1.23
C VAL A 35 13.74 5.41 2.29
N GLU A 36 14.10 6.65 1.95
CA GLU A 36 14.72 7.59 2.88
C GLU A 36 13.70 8.14 3.88
N LEU A 37 12.49 8.47 3.42
CA LEU A 37 11.41 8.88 4.32
C LEU A 37 11.08 7.77 5.31
N ASN A 38 11.03 6.53 4.82
CA ASN A 38 10.81 5.36 5.66
C ASN A 38 11.93 5.15 6.69
N SER A 39 13.19 5.47 6.38
CA SER A 39 14.27 5.41 7.39
C SER A 39 14.12 6.50 8.45
N TYR A 40 13.81 7.74 8.06
CA TYR A 40 13.61 8.83 9.03
C TYR A 40 12.43 8.56 9.96
N ILE A 41 11.34 7.98 9.43
CA ILE A 41 10.20 7.57 10.27
C ILE A 41 10.65 6.51 11.27
N ARG A 42 11.40 5.48 10.84
CA ARG A 42 11.89 4.44 11.76
C ARG A 42 12.78 5.00 12.87
N GLU A 43 13.68 5.91 12.54
CA GLU A 43 14.54 6.61 13.50
C GLU A 43 13.71 7.40 14.52
N ALA A 44 12.75 8.20 14.05
CA ALA A 44 11.89 8.97 14.93
C ALA A 44 11.08 8.10 15.91
N PHE A 45 10.57 6.95 15.49
CA PHE A 45 9.89 6.02 16.40
C PHE A 45 10.85 5.40 17.42
N ALA A 46 12.07 5.05 17.01
CA ALA A 46 13.10 4.50 17.89
C ALA A 46 13.55 5.51 18.97
N GLU A 47 13.72 6.78 18.59
CA GLU A 47 14.10 7.86 19.52
C GLU A 47 13.04 8.11 20.61
N ASN A 48 11.78 7.82 20.32
CA ASN A 48 10.67 8.04 21.24
C ASN A 48 10.22 6.77 21.97
N ASP A 49 10.91 5.64 21.80
CA ASP A 49 10.57 4.33 22.39
C ASP A 49 9.11 3.90 22.09
N ILE A 50 8.64 4.14 20.86
CA ILE A 50 7.28 3.80 20.40
C ILE A 50 7.33 2.51 19.57
N ASP A 51 6.46 1.54 19.88
CA ASP A 51 6.34 0.30 19.09
C ASP A 51 6.02 0.63 17.62
N PHE A 52 6.83 0.09 16.72
CA PHE A 52 6.80 0.39 15.30
C PHE A 52 6.54 -0.88 14.50
N ARG A 53 5.45 -0.88 13.72
CA ARG A 53 5.11 -1.97 12.79
C ARG A 53 5.24 -1.49 11.36
N SER A 54 5.83 -2.33 10.52
CA SER A 54 5.96 -2.13 9.08
C SER A 54 5.42 -3.37 8.37
N GLY A 55 4.68 -3.18 7.29
CA GLY A 55 4.08 -4.29 6.56
C GLY A 55 3.44 -3.89 5.23
N VAL A 56 2.91 -4.89 4.54
CA VAL A 56 2.24 -4.78 3.24
C VAL A 56 0.76 -4.45 3.42
N TYR A 57 0.27 -3.43 2.73
CA TYR A 57 -1.12 -3.01 2.76
C TYR A 57 -1.88 -3.53 1.53
N ILE A 58 -3.04 -4.17 1.72
CA ILE A 58 -3.92 -4.55 0.62
C ILE A 58 -5.13 -3.61 0.56
N GLN A 59 -5.36 -3.01 -0.61
CA GLN A 59 -6.57 -2.23 -0.85
C GLN A 59 -7.64 -3.08 -1.54
N VAL A 60 -8.86 -3.02 -1.00
CA VAL A 60 -10.08 -3.53 -1.64
C VAL A 60 -11.07 -2.39 -1.89
N THR A 61 -12.15 -2.65 -2.63
CA THR A 61 -13.14 -1.61 -2.96
C THR A 61 -14.05 -1.23 -1.78
N GLY A 62 -14.34 -2.16 -0.86
CA GLY A 62 -15.42 -1.99 0.10
C GLY A 62 -16.81 -1.93 -0.58
N PRO A 63 -17.88 -1.48 0.10
CA PRO A 63 -17.90 -0.93 1.47
C PRO A 63 -18.08 -1.98 2.58
N GLN A 64 -18.39 -3.22 2.23
CA GLN A 64 -18.50 -4.30 3.20
C GLN A 64 -17.11 -4.74 3.68
N TYR A 65 -17.01 -5.12 4.95
CA TYR A 65 -15.82 -5.78 5.46
C TYR A 65 -15.68 -7.18 4.87
N GLU A 66 -14.45 -7.67 4.92
CA GLU A 66 -14.08 -8.91 4.29
C GLU A 66 -14.40 -10.10 5.21
N THR A 67 -14.80 -11.20 4.59
CA THR A 67 -15.10 -12.45 5.27
C THR A 67 -13.83 -13.06 5.88
N PRO A 68 -13.95 -13.95 6.87
CA PRO A 68 -12.79 -14.64 7.42
C PRO A 68 -11.98 -15.43 6.38
N ALA A 69 -12.61 -15.89 5.30
CA ALA A 69 -11.93 -16.57 4.21
C ALA A 69 -11.08 -15.61 3.37
N GLU A 70 -11.61 -14.41 3.06
CA GLU A 70 -10.88 -13.36 2.37
C GLU A 70 -9.71 -12.84 3.20
N ILE A 71 -9.88 -12.64 4.51
CA ILE A 71 -8.78 -12.25 5.40
C ILE A 71 -7.65 -13.29 5.40
N ARG A 72 -7.98 -14.60 5.46
CA ARG A 72 -6.96 -15.66 5.33
C ARG A 72 -6.29 -15.67 3.97
N MET A 73 -7.04 -15.39 2.91
CA MET A 73 -6.49 -15.25 1.56
C MET A 73 -5.48 -14.09 1.51
N PHE A 74 -5.85 -12.90 2.02
CA PHE A 74 -4.96 -11.74 2.03
C PHE A 74 -3.70 -11.97 2.84
N ALA A 75 -3.81 -12.58 4.02
CA ALA A 75 -2.65 -12.99 4.81
C ALA A 75 -1.77 -13.99 4.03
N GLY A 76 -2.36 -14.94 3.32
CA GLY A 76 -1.65 -15.87 2.43
C GLY A 76 -1.00 -15.20 1.22
N MET A 77 -1.51 -14.04 0.78
CA MET A 77 -0.91 -13.18 -0.23
C MET A 77 0.20 -12.27 0.33
N GLY A 78 0.45 -12.32 1.64
CA GLY A 78 1.48 -11.52 2.31
C GLY A 78 1.03 -10.14 2.79
N ALA A 79 -0.28 -9.87 2.87
CA ALA A 79 -0.79 -8.62 3.44
C ALA A 79 -0.78 -8.64 4.98
N ASP A 80 -0.30 -7.55 5.58
CA ASP A 80 -0.28 -7.31 7.03
C ASP A 80 -1.45 -6.42 7.48
N ALA A 81 -1.99 -5.60 6.58
CA ALA A 81 -3.12 -4.72 6.84
C ALA A 81 -4.04 -4.63 5.61
N VAL A 82 -5.36 -4.53 5.83
CA VAL A 82 -6.37 -4.35 4.78
C VAL A 82 -7.12 -3.02 5.00
N GLY A 83 -7.49 -2.37 3.91
CA GLY A 83 -8.46 -1.29 3.95
C GLY A 83 -9.00 -0.92 2.57
N MET A 84 -9.66 0.23 2.49
CA MET A 84 -10.52 0.58 1.36
C MET A 84 -10.07 1.87 0.64
N SER A 85 -8.83 2.34 0.87
CA SER A 85 -8.30 3.59 0.29
C SER A 85 -6.76 3.57 0.18
N THR A 86 -6.18 4.75 -0.08
CA THR A 86 -4.73 5.03 -0.12
C THR A 86 -3.99 4.62 -1.38
N VAL A 87 -4.20 3.41 -1.89
CA VAL A 87 -3.33 2.84 -2.93
C VAL A 87 -3.69 3.28 -4.34
N CYS A 88 -4.98 3.16 -4.73
CA CYS A 88 -5.49 3.29 -6.10
C CYS A 88 -4.56 4.07 -7.01
#